data_AF-A0A9X6ACQ4-F1
#
_entry.id   AF-A0A9X6ACQ4-F1
#
_cell.length_a   1.000
_cell.length_b   1.000
_cell.length_c   1.000
_cell.angle_alpha   90.00
_cell.angle_beta   90.00
_cell.angle_gamma   90.00
#
_symmetry.space_group_name_H-M   'P 1'
#
loop_
_entity.id
_entity.type
_entity.pdbx_description
1 polymer ?
#
loop_
_entity_poly.entity_id
_entity_poly.type
_entity_poly.pdbx_seq_one_letter_code
_entity_poly.pdbx_strand_id
1 'polypeptide(L)'
;AGHGAGLAFDKLNNTWWGPGVSESGDGEWLEASFEQPTRLLDVIITAGTSARPDQLTKSALPHRIEVRITTANGKTSTRFLTLDQVAGGQQRKFRVGDVTSVRFIIRSAYGTARDKQVSIAEIELFGPSSANDS
;
A
#
# COMPACT_ATOMS: atom_id res chain seq x y z
N ALA A 1 -19.68 4.84 -1.16
CA ALA A 1 -18.85 4.00 -2.05
C ALA A 1 -18.12 4.92 -3.02
N GLY A 2 -16.80 4.85 -3.10
CA GLY A 2 -15.97 5.78 -3.88
C GLY A 2 -14.46 5.57 -3.72
N HIS A 3 -14.05 4.78 -2.72
CA HIS A 3 -12.64 4.57 -2.32
C HIS A 3 -12.23 3.10 -2.34
N GLY A 4 -12.58 2.40 -3.43
CA GLY A 4 -12.32 0.96 -3.57
C GLY A 4 -10.84 0.61 -3.76
N ALA A 5 -10.49 -0.67 -3.59
CA ALA A 5 -9.10 -1.14 -3.61
C ALA A 5 -8.33 -0.80 -4.89
N GLY A 6 -9.02 -0.79 -6.05
CA GLY A 6 -8.39 -0.48 -7.33
C GLY A 6 -7.78 0.93 -7.41
N LEU A 7 -8.25 1.88 -6.60
CA LEU A 7 -7.71 3.24 -6.58
C LEU A 7 -6.31 3.33 -5.98
N ALA A 8 -5.87 2.34 -5.20
CA ALA A 8 -4.48 2.30 -4.74
C ALA A 8 -3.49 1.84 -5.82
N PHE A 9 -3.97 1.43 -7.00
CA PHE A 9 -3.15 0.86 -8.07
C PHE A 9 -3.44 1.49 -9.44
N ASP A 10 -4.15 2.63 -9.48
CA ASP A 10 -4.62 3.28 -10.72
C ASP A 10 -3.60 4.24 -11.35
N LYS A 11 -2.42 4.37 -10.74
CA LYS A 11 -1.33 5.30 -11.13
C LYS A 11 -1.66 6.78 -10.92
N LEU A 12 -2.66 7.08 -10.09
CA LEU A 12 -3.03 8.43 -9.69
C LEU A 12 -2.73 8.62 -8.20
N ASN A 13 -2.24 9.81 -7.86
CA ASN A 13 -1.88 10.16 -6.47
C ASN A 13 -2.85 11.19 -5.86
N ASN A 14 -4.08 11.24 -6.38
CA ASN A 14 -5.19 12.08 -5.92
C ASN A 14 -6.54 11.33 -5.88
N THR A 15 -6.55 10.05 -6.24
CA THR A 15 -7.55 9.06 -5.86
C THR A 15 -7.00 8.28 -4.67
N TRP A 16 -7.84 7.50 -3.98
CA TRP A 16 -7.40 6.76 -2.81
C TRP A 16 -8.30 5.59 -2.47
N TRP A 17 -7.68 4.53 -1.94
CA TRP A 17 -8.36 3.47 -1.21
C TRP A 17 -8.56 3.88 0.25
N GLY A 18 -9.73 3.54 0.79
CA GLY A 18 -9.95 3.50 2.23
C GLY A 18 -10.95 2.38 2.57
N PRO A 19 -10.82 1.74 3.73
CA PRO A 19 -11.62 0.57 4.08
C PRO A 19 -13.07 0.90 4.43
N GLY A 20 -13.43 2.19 4.52
CA GLY A 20 -14.78 2.62 4.89
C GLY A 20 -15.08 2.52 6.39
N VAL A 21 -14.09 2.17 7.20
CA VAL A 21 -14.17 2.18 8.68
C VAL A 21 -13.32 3.31 9.25
N SER A 22 -13.81 3.93 10.32
CA SER A 22 -13.10 5.01 11.02
C SER A 22 -11.96 4.48 11.91
N GLU A 23 -11.29 5.40 12.60
CA GLU A 23 -10.20 5.14 13.55
C GLU A 23 -8.96 4.53 12.88
N SER A 24 -8.41 3.44 13.43
CA SER A 24 -7.14 2.87 12.96
C SER A 24 -7.29 1.96 11.74
N GLY A 25 -8.48 1.44 11.46
CA GLY A 25 -8.69 0.40 10.44
C GLY A 25 -7.83 -0.85 10.65
N ASP A 26 -7.42 -1.17 11.89
CA ASP A 26 -6.62 -2.38 12.14
C ASP A 26 -7.35 -3.64 11.65
N GLY A 27 -6.64 -4.47 10.88
CA GLY A 27 -7.17 -5.68 10.26
C GLY A 27 -7.69 -5.46 8.84
N GLU A 28 -7.98 -4.23 8.44
CA GLU A 28 -8.41 -3.90 7.09
C GLU A 28 -7.27 -4.03 6.09
N TRP A 29 -7.60 -4.42 4.86
CA TRP A 29 -6.60 -4.78 3.88
C TRP A 29 -7.02 -4.55 2.44
N LEU A 30 -6.01 -4.48 1.58
CA LEU A 30 -6.11 -4.59 0.13
C LEU A 30 -5.01 -5.52 -0.39
N GLU A 31 -5.19 -6.07 -1.57
CA GLU A 31 -4.27 -7.05 -2.15
C GLU A 31 -3.99 -6.73 -3.62
N ALA A 32 -2.71 -6.82 -3.97
CA ALA A 32 -2.25 -6.87 -5.35
C ALA A 32 -2.05 -8.33 -5.74
N SER A 33 -2.59 -8.73 -6.89
CA SER A 33 -2.37 -10.04 -7.50
C SER A 33 -1.65 -9.88 -8.83
N PHE A 34 -0.79 -10.84 -9.18
CA PHE A 34 -0.01 -10.82 -10.42
C PHE A 34 -0.46 -11.97 -11.32
N GLU A 35 -0.64 -11.68 -12.62
CA GLU A 35 -1.01 -12.70 -13.62
C GLU A 35 0.08 -13.76 -13.80
N GLN A 36 1.34 -13.38 -13.56
CA GLN A 36 2.50 -14.26 -13.61
C GLN A 36 3.38 -14.05 -12.38
N PRO A 37 4.10 -15.09 -11.90
CA PRO A 37 5.06 -14.95 -10.81
C PRO A 37 6.05 -13.81 -11.08
N THR A 38 6.08 -12.82 -10.18
CA THR A 38 6.81 -11.57 -10.39
C THR A 38 7.91 -11.41 -9.35
N ARG A 39 9.07 -10.91 -9.77
CA ARG A 39 10.14 -10.48 -8.85
C ARG A 39 9.92 -9.03 -8.47
N LEU A 40 9.80 -8.78 -7.17
CA LEU A 40 9.67 -7.44 -6.60
C LEU A 40 10.98 -7.02 -5.94
N LEU A 41 11.32 -5.75 -6.07
CA LEU A 41 12.55 -5.13 -5.56
C LEU A 41 12.23 -4.09 -4.50
N ASP A 42 11.22 -3.27 -4.74
CA ASP A 42 10.84 -2.12 -3.93
C ASP A 42 9.32 -1.93 -3.96
N VAL A 43 8.81 -1.33 -2.90
CA VAL A 43 7.44 -0.81 -2.83
C VAL A 43 7.50 0.66 -2.47
N ILE A 44 6.68 1.48 -3.11
CA ILE A 44 6.44 2.87 -2.74
C ILE A 44 4.98 2.97 -2.28
N ILE A 45 4.76 3.59 -1.13
CA ILE A 45 3.41 3.83 -0.61
C ILE A 45 3.22 5.32 -0.39
N THR A 46 2.17 5.88 -1.01
CA THR A 46 1.72 7.26 -0.79
C THR A 46 0.56 7.23 0.18
N ALA A 47 0.80 7.69 1.42
CA ALA A 47 -0.20 7.72 2.48
C ALA A 47 -1.23 8.85 2.27
N GLY A 48 -2.43 8.66 2.82
CA GLY A 48 -3.48 9.67 2.82
C GLY A 48 -4.31 9.70 1.55
N THR A 49 -4.96 10.83 1.29
CA THR A 49 -5.82 11.02 0.11
C THR A 49 -5.07 11.61 -1.09
N SER A 50 -3.81 12.05 -0.90
CA SER A 50 -2.96 12.58 -1.96
C SER A 50 -1.49 12.68 -1.53
N ALA A 51 -0.57 12.76 -2.49
CA ALA A 51 0.85 13.09 -2.27
C ALA A 51 1.10 14.52 -1.75
N ARG A 52 0.11 15.42 -1.77
CA ARG A 52 0.30 16.84 -1.46
C ARG A 52 0.34 17.12 0.07
N PRO A 53 1.28 17.95 0.56
CA PRO A 53 1.40 18.24 1.99
C PRO A 53 0.16 18.84 2.65
N ASP A 54 -0.61 19.67 1.93
CA ASP A 54 -1.84 20.31 2.43
C ASP A 54 -3.01 19.33 2.62
N GLN A 55 -2.87 18.09 2.14
CA GLN A 55 -3.88 17.04 2.24
C GLN A 55 -3.62 16.06 3.39
N LEU A 56 -2.46 16.11 4.06
CA LEU A 56 -2.03 15.12 5.06
C LEU A 56 -2.98 14.92 6.24
N THR A 57 -3.78 15.93 6.58
CA THR A 57 -4.67 15.90 7.74
C THR A 57 -6.10 15.46 7.40
N LYS A 58 -6.41 15.24 6.11
CA LYS A 58 -7.77 14.94 5.63
C LYS A 58 -8.24 13.52 5.95
N SER A 59 -7.32 12.60 6.22
CA SER A 59 -7.60 11.22 6.63
C SER A 59 -6.70 10.83 7.80
N ALA A 60 -6.91 9.63 8.36
CA ALA A 60 -5.86 8.96 9.10
C ALA A 60 -4.81 8.43 8.10
N LEU A 61 -3.56 8.34 8.54
CA LEU A 61 -2.44 7.89 7.70
C LEU A 61 -1.96 6.52 8.18
N PRO A 62 -1.76 5.53 7.30
CA PRO A 62 -1.21 4.25 7.70
C PRO A 62 0.17 4.43 8.36
N HIS A 63 0.41 3.73 9.47
CA HIS A 63 1.69 3.74 10.17
C HIS A 63 2.37 2.38 10.06
N ARG A 64 1.81 1.34 10.68
CA ARG A 64 2.33 -0.03 10.59
C ARG A 64 1.46 -0.84 9.65
N ILE A 65 2.09 -1.45 8.65
CA ILE A 65 1.44 -2.34 7.68
C ILE A 65 2.06 -3.73 7.80
N GLU A 66 1.25 -4.73 8.08
CA GLU A 66 1.64 -6.13 7.90
C GLU A 66 1.48 -6.48 6.42
N VAL A 67 2.54 -6.98 5.81
CA VAL A 67 2.57 -7.39 4.41
C VAL A 67 2.69 -8.89 4.33
N ARG A 68 1.64 -9.56 3.83
CA ARG A 68 1.63 -11.00 3.57
C ARG A 68 1.90 -11.26 2.10
N ILE A 69 2.97 -12.00 1.85
CA ILE A 69 3.46 -12.30 0.50
C ILE A 69 3.20 -13.76 0.21
N THR A 70 2.53 -14.06 -0.89
CA THR A 70 2.33 -15.41 -1.41
C THR A 70 3.21 -15.63 -2.63
N THR A 71 3.95 -16.73 -2.66
CA THR A 71 4.80 -17.10 -3.81
C THR A 71 4.19 -18.22 -4.65
N ALA A 72 4.69 -18.43 -5.86
CA ALA A 72 4.17 -19.40 -6.83
C ALA A 72 4.15 -20.85 -6.32
N ASN A 73 5.00 -21.20 -5.37
CA ASN A 73 5.00 -22.50 -4.69
C ASN A 73 3.97 -22.61 -3.54
N GLY A 74 3.08 -21.62 -3.39
CA GLY A 74 2.06 -21.55 -2.35
C GLY A 74 2.54 -21.12 -0.96
N LYS A 75 3.85 -20.86 -0.77
CA LYS A 75 4.36 -20.39 0.53
C LYS A 75 3.92 -18.97 0.81
N THR A 76 3.54 -18.72 2.06
CA THR A 76 3.26 -17.39 2.58
C THR A 76 4.33 -16.94 3.56
N SER A 77 4.73 -15.67 3.48
CA SER A 77 5.60 -15.04 4.48
C SER A 77 5.07 -13.66 4.87
N THR A 78 5.42 -13.21 6.07
CA THR A 78 4.99 -11.91 6.60
C THR A 78 6.18 -10.98 6.80
N ARG A 79 6.01 -9.70 6.46
CA ARG A 79 6.93 -8.60 6.78
C ARG A 79 6.14 -7.43 7.36
N PHE A 80 6.81 -6.53 8.06
CA PHE A 80 6.20 -5.27 8.49
C PHE A 80 6.86 -4.10 7.76
N LEU A 81 6.04 -3.19 7.27
CA LEU A 81 6.46 -1.87 6.82
C LEU A 81 6.03 -0.84 7.85
N THR A 82 6.93 0.09 8.14
CA THR A 82 6.64 1.29 8.93
C THR A 82 6.70 2.49 8.00
N LEU A 83 5.63 3.27 7.97
CA LEU A 83 5.52 4.54 7.24
C LEU A 83 5.62 5.70 8.21
N ASP A 84 6.23 6.78 7.76
CA ASP A 84 6.38 8.02 8.49
C ASP A 84 5.17 8.93 8.22
N GLN A 85 4.90 9.87 9.13
CA GLN A 85 3.79 10.82 8.97
C GLN A 85 4.17 11.98 8.03
N VAL A 86 4.45 11.67 6.77
CA VAL A 86 4.93 12.62 5.74
C VAL A 86 4.14 12.50 4.43
N ALA A 87 4.14 13.58 3.64
CA ALA A 87 3.55 13.60 2.31
C ALA A 87 4.48 12.95 1.26
N GLY A 88 3.89 12.56 0.14
CA GLY A 88 4.58 11.91 -0.96
C GLY A 88 4.81 10.42 -0.75
N GLY A 89 5.35 9.78 -1.79
CA GLY A 89 5.64 8.35 -1.80
C GLY A 89 6.83 8.00 -0.89
N GLN A 90 6.66 6.95 -0.10
CA GLN A 90 7.69 6.44 0.79
C GLN A 90 8.20 5.08 0.30
N GLN A 91 9.44 5.03 -0.16
CA GLN A 91 10.05 3.81 -0.64
C GLN A 91 10.48 2.89 0.51
N ARG A 92 10.22 1.59 0.35
CA ARG A 92 10.73 0.52 1.21
C ARG A 92 11.29 -0.62 0.35
N LYS A 93 12.46 -1.14 0.74
CA LYS A 93 13.05 -2.32 0.08
C LYS A 93 12.12 -3.51 0.21
N PHE A 94 11.82 -4.17 -0.89
CA PHE A 94 10.83 -5.23 -0.97
C PHE A 94 11.32 -6.42 -1.83
N ARG A 95 12.54 -6.87 -1.58
CA ARG A 95 13.19 -7.93 -2.37
C ARG A 95 12.56 -9.29 -2.09
N VAL A 96 11.78 -9.78 -3.03
CA VAL A 96 11.16 -11.11 -3.02
C VAL A 96 10.91 -11.58 -4.46
N GLY A 97 11.17 -12.86 -4.73
CA GLY A 97 10.97 -13.49 -6.03
C GLY A 97 9.69 -14.31 -6.09
N ASP A 98 9.27 -14.65 -7.31
CA ASP A 98 8.16 -15.58 -7.59
C ASP A 98 6.85 -15.23 -6.90
N VAL A 99 6.56 -13.94 -6.72
CA VAL A 99 5.37 -13.45 -6.02
C VAL A 99 4.13 -13.59 -6.89
N THR A 100 3.05 -14.12 -6.33
CA THR A 100 1.73 -14.20 -6.97
C THR A 100 0.72 -13.25 -6.33
N SER A 101 0.86 -12.95 -5.03
CA SER A 101 0.08 -11.89 -4.39
C SER A 101 0.81 -11.22 -3.22
N VAL A 102 0.45 -9.95 -2.98
CA VAL A 102 0.90 -9.17 -1.83
C VAL A 102 -0.32 -8.52 -1.19
N ARG A 103 -0.61 -8.92 0.05
CA ARG A 103 -1.67 -8.33 0.87
C ARG A 103 -1.08 -7.33 1.85
N PHE A 104 -1.61 -6.11 1.85
CA PHE A 104 -1.26 -5.03 2.77
C PHE A 104 -2.36 -4.91 3.82
N ILE A 105 -2.03 -5.20 5.08
CA ILE A 105 -2.97 -5.20 6.19
C ILE A 105 -2.58 -4.06 7.13
N ILE A 106 -3.52 -3.16 7.39
CA ILE A 106 -3.31 -2.06 8.33
C ILE A 106 -3.24 -2.62 9.75
N ARG A 107 -2.25 -2.15 10.53
CA ARG A 107 -2.06 -2.53 11.94
C ARG A 107 -2.10 -1.34 12.88
N SER A 108 -1.72 -0.17 12.40
CA SER A 108 -1.87 1.08 13.13
C SER A 108 -1.83 2.27 12.18
N ALA A 109 -2.30 3.42 12.67
CA ALA A 109 -2.38 4.65 11.90
C ALA A 109 -2.04 5.87 12.77
N TYR A 110 -1.61 6.94 12.12
CA TYR A 110 -1.49 8.28 12.68
C TYR A 110 -2.78 9.07 12.47
N GLY A 111 -3.04 10.03 13.34
CA GLY A 111 -4.14 10.99 13.17
C GLY A 111 -5.53 10.36 13.18
N THR A 112 -5.69 9.19 13.83
CA THR A 112 -6.95 8.48 13.97
C THR A 112 -7.98 9.34 14.70
N ALA A 113 -9.21 9.35 14.21
CA ALA A 113 -10.34 10.00 14.84
C ALA A 113 -11.64 9.27 14.46
N ARG A 114 -12.72 9.50 15.21
CA ARG A 114 -14.02 8.83 14.98
C ARG A 114 -14.63 9.16 13.62
N ASP A 115 -14.25 10.28 13.02
CA ASP A 115 -14.70 10.79 11.72
C ASP A 115 -13.69 10.57 10.59
N LYS A 116 -12.56 9.92 10.88
CA LYS A 116 -11.50 9.67 9.89
C LYS A 116 -11.29 8.18 9.67
N GLN A 117 -11.28 7.78 8.40
CA GLN A 117 -10.75 6.50 7.97
C GLN A 117 -9.28 6.62 7.58
N VAL A 118 -8.57 5.49 7.59
CA VAL A 118 -7.23 5.39 6.98
C VAL A 118 -7.37 5.46 5.46
N SER A 119 -6.45 6.18 4.81
CA SER A 119 -6.40 6.28 3.36
C SER A 119 -5.02 5.98 2.82
N ILE A 120 -4.97 5.30 1.67
CA ILE A 120 -3.78 5.11 0.86
C ILE A 120 -4.09 5.64 -0.53
N ALA A 121 -3.32 6.64 -0.97
CA ALA A 121 -3.48 7.19 -2.29
C ALA A 121 -2.96 6.20 -3.33
N GLU A 122 -1.78 5.63 -3.10
CA GLU A 122 -1.13 4.78 -4.09
C GLU A 122 -0.19 3.76 -3.45
N ILE A 123 -0.11 2.58 -4.06
CA ILE A 123 0.89 1.53 -3.82
C ILE A 123 1.50 1.15 -5.16
N GLU A 124 2.80 1.40 -5.30
CA GLU A 124 3.57 1.05 -6.48
C GLU A 124 4.55 -0.08 -6.16
N LEU A 125 4.53 -1.14 -6.96
CA LEU A 125 5.38 -2.32 -6.80
C LEU A 125 6.36 -2.40 -7.97
N PHE A 126 7.66 -2.35 -7.67
CA PHE A 126 8.70 -2.28 -8.68
C PHE A 126 9.42 -3.61 -8.85
N GLY A 127 9.56 -4.05 -10.11
CA GLY A 127 10.39 -5.17 -10.49
C GLY A 127 11.76 -4.73 -11.03
N PRO A 128 12.62 -5.68 -11.40
CA PRO A 128 13.84 -5.39 -12.15
C PRO A 128 13.50 -4.63 -13.44
N SER A 129 14.32 -3.64 -13.80
CA SER A 129 14.28 -3.04 -15.13
C SER A 129 14.56 -4.13 -16.17
N SER A 130 13.71 -4.28 -17.18
CA SER A 130 14.07 -4.99 -18.40
C SER A 130 15.22 -4.21 -19.06
N ALA A 131 16.41 -4.81 -19.15
CA ALA A 131 17.52 -4.21 -19.90
C ALA A 131 17.35 -4.40 -21.42
N ASN A 132 16.15 -4.74 -21.90
CA ASN A 132 15.89 -5.09 -23.29
C ASN A 132 14.43 -4.75 -23.66
N ASP A 133 14.18 -3.46 -23.88
CA ASP A 133 13.17 -3.01 -24.84
C ASP A 133 13.87 -2.00 -25.74
N SER A 134 14.51 -2.52 -26.79
CA SER A 134 14.98 -1.76 -27.96
C SER A 134 14.00 -1.95 -29.10
#